data_AF-G5LTL2-F1
#
_entry.id   AF-G5LTL2-F1
#
_cell.length_a   1.000
_cell.length_b   1.000
_cell.length_c   1.000
_cell.angle_alpha   90.00
_cell.angle_beta   90.00
_cell.angle_gamma   90.00
#
_symmetry.space_group_name_H-M   'P 1'
#
loop_
_entity.id
_entity.type
_entity.pdbx_description
1 polymer ?
#
loop_
_entity_poly.entity_id
_entity_poly.type
_entity_poly.pdbx_seq_one_letter_code
_entity_poly.pdbx_strand_id
1 'polypeptide(L)' 'MLEGEVELTVAGQEPIRFSPGDSWFVEQGTEVAWKVLTPRFVKHYLAKVESHKQG' A
#
# COMPACT_ATOMS: atom_id res chain seq x y z
N MET A 1 4.00 -0.37 7.92
CA MET A 1 4.56 -1.73 7.71
C MET A 1 5.02 -2.25 9.05
N LEU A 2 4.77 -3.53 9.37
CA LEU A 2 5.13 -4.12 10.67
C LEU A 2 6.35 -5.04 10.58
N GLU A 3 6.45 -5.81 9.49
CA GLU A 3 7.49 -6.82 9.29
C GLU A 3 7.80 -6.92 7.80
N GLY A 4 9.08 -7.17 7.48
CA GLY A 4 9.54 -7.38 6.12
C GLY A 4 9.59 -6.09 5.28
N GLU A 5 9.99 -6.27 4.03
CA GLU A 5 10.12 -5.20 3.06
C GLU A 5 9.36 -5.52 1.78
N VAL A 6 8.84 -4.47 1.15
CA VAL A 6 8.08 -4.55 -0.10
C VAL A 6 8.46 -3.40 -1.03
N GLU A 7 8.47 -3.68 -2.32
CA GLU A 7 8.53 -2.68 -3.37
C GLU A 7 7.15 -2.58 -4.03
N LEU A 8 6.61 -1.36 -4.11
CA LEU A 8 5.30 -1.06 -4.68
C LEU A 8 5.47 -0.25 -5.96
N THR A 9 4.78 -0.68 -7.01
CA THR A 9 4.80 0.02 -8.30
C THR A 9 3.38 0.37 -8.71
N VAL A 10 3.15 1.67 -8.96
CA VAL A 10 1.94 2.17 -9.62
C VAL A 10 2.24 2.32 -11.11
N ALA A 11 1.29 2.01 -11.97
CA ALA A 11 1.49 2.10 -13.43
C ALA A 11 2.00 3.49 -13.84
N GLY A 12 3.10 3.53 -14.60
CA GLY A 12 3.73 4.77 -15.06
C GLY A 12 4.58 5.49 -14.01
N GLN A 13 4.77 4.92 -12.81
CA GLN A 13 5.64 5.45 -11.77
C GLN A 13 6.82 4.51 -11.48
N GLU A 14 7.90 5.07 -10.97
CA GLU A 14 9.02 4.28 -10.48
C GLU A 14 8.65 3.49 -9.22
N PRO A 15 9.23 2.30 -9.01
CA PRO A 15 8.98 1.52 -7.80
C PRO A 15 9.45 2.25 -6.53
N ILE A 16 8.69 2.10 -5.45
CA ILE A 16 9.00 2.68 -4.14
C ILE A 16 9.18 1.55 -3.12
N ARG A 17 10.29 1.55 -2.39
CA ARG A 17 10.59 0.56 -1.35
C ARG A 17 10.07 1.03 0.01
N PHE A 18 9.45 0.11 0.74
CA PHE A 18 8.92 0.31 2.07
C PHE A 18 9.52 -0.69 3.06
N SER A 19 9.87 -0.19 4.24
CA SER A 19 10.47 -0.92 5.36
C SER A 19 9.57 -0.83 6.60
N PRO A 20 9.84 -1.61 7.67
CA PRO A 20 9.08 -1.51 8.91
C PRO A 20 9.04 -0.07 9.45
N GLY A 21 7.86 0.38 9.87
CA GLY A 21 7.59 1.77 10.27
C GLY A 21 6.94 2.62 9.18
N ASP A 22 7.18 2.33 7.90
CA ASP A 22 6.66 3.18 6.82
C ASP A 22 5.14 3.00 6.62
N SER A 23 4.47 4.06 6.16
CA SER A 23 3.04 4.05 5.85
C SER A 23 2.78 4.71 4.50
N TRP A 24 1.69 4.32 3.85
CA TRP A 24 1.33 4.78 2.52
C TRP A 24 -0.18 4.82 2.35
N PHE A 25 -0.68 5.82 1.62
CA PHE A 25 -2.05 5.93 1.16
C PHE A 25 -2.07 5.92 -0.36
N VAL A 26 -3.06 5.25 -0.92
CA VAL A 26 -3.32 5.24 -2.36
C VAL A 26 -4.83 5.42 -2.58
N GLU A 27 -5.18 6.06 -3.68
CA GLU A 27 -6.57 6.24 -4.09
C GLU A 27 -7.26 4.89 -4.34
N GLN A 28 -8.56 4.84 -4.05
CA GLN A 28 -9.37 3.65 -4.29
C GLN A 28 -9.41 3.34 -5.79
N GLY A 29 -9.19 2.07 -6.13
CA GLY A 29 -9.21 1.60 -7.52
C GLY A 29 -7.87 1.69 -8.23
N THR A 30 -6.84 2.29 -7.62
CA THR A 30 -5.49 2.28 -8.17
C THR A 30 -4.91 0.87 -8.16
N GLU A 31 -4.51 0.39 -9.33
CA GLU A 31 -3.77 -0.87 -9.45
C GLU A 31 -2.32 -0.67 -8.99
N VAL A 32 -1.85 -1.58 -8.14
CA VAL A 32 -0.51 -1.53 -7.56
C VAL A 32 0.10 -2.92 -7.66
N ALA A 33 1.29 -3.04 -8.25
CA ALA A 33 2.07 -4.25 -8.22
C ALA A 33 2.86 -4.35 -6.90
N TRP A 34 2.80 -5.52 -6.25
CA TRP A 34 3.47 -5.77 -4.97
C TRP A 34 4.58 -6.79 -5.17
N LYS A 35 5.82 -6.37 -4.94
CA LYS A 35 6.98 -7.27 -4.93
C LYS A 35 7.49 -7.39 -3.50
N VAL A 36 7.19 -8.52 -2.86
CA VAL A 36 7.68 -8.82 -1.51
C VAL A 36 9.17 -9.19 -1.60
N LEU A 37 10.02 -8.47 -0.88
CA LEU A 37 11.49 -8.61 -0.97
C LEU A 37 12.07 -9.52 0.12
N THR A 38 11.24 -9.97 1.05
CA THR A 38 11.61 -10.77 2.21
C THR A 38 10.75 -12.02 2.28
N PRO A 39 11.16 -13.10 2.98
CA PRO A 39 10.36 -14.32 3.06
C PRO A 39 8.97 -14.14 3.67
N ARG A 40 8.79 -13.10 4.50
CA ARG A 40 7.53 -12.78 5.18
C ARG A 40 7.35 -11.27 5.26
N PHE A 41 6.12 -10.82 5.06
CA PHE A 41 5.75 -9.41 5.12
C PHE A 41 4.39 -9.24 5.81
N VAL A 42 4.29 -8.27 6.72
CA VAL A 42 3.06 -7.97 7.47
C VAL A 42 2.77 -6.47 7.45
N LYS A 43 1.53 -6.11 7.12
CA LYS A 43 1.02 -4.73 7.16
C LYS A 43 -0.33 -4.68 7.88
N HIS A 44 -0.62 -3.53 8.50
CA HIS A 44 -2.00 -3.16 8.81
C HIS A 44 -2.64 -2.54 7.57
N TYR A 45 -3.93 -2.82 7.37
CA TYR A 45 -4.73 -2.25 6.28
C TYR A 45 -5.79 -1.32 6.86
N LEU A 46 -5.91 -0.13 6.28
CA LEU A 46 -6.95 0.85 6.60
C LEU A 46 -7.58 1.32 5.29
N ALA A 47 -8.91 1.27 5.21
CA ALA A 47 -9.67 1.87 4.13
C ALA A 47 -10.56 2.98 4.69
N LYS A 48 -10.35 4.21 4.23
CA LYS A 48 -11.28 5.32 4.48
C LYS A 48 -12.35 5.29 3.39
N VAL A 49 -13.57 4.94 3.74
CA VAL A 49 -14.72 5.02 2.83
C VAL A 49 -15.43 6.35 3.05
N GLU A 50 -15.56 7.18 2.02
CA GLU A 50 -16.38 8.38 2.11
C GLU A 50 -17.86 7.99 2.01
N SER A 51 -18.65 8.39 2.99
CA SER A 51 -20.10 8.20 2.96
C SER A 51 -20.76 9.48 2.46
N HIS A 52 -21.28 9.46 1.24
CA HIS A 52 -22.22 10.49 0.81
C HIS A 52 -23.54 10.23 1.53
N LYS A 53 -23.90 11.09 2.49
CA LYS A 53 -25.29 11.12 2.99
C LYS A 53 -26.17 11.53 1.81
N GLN A 54 -26.96 10.59 1.29
CA GLN A 54 -28.09 10.93 0.43
C GLN A 54 -29.09 11.66 1.33
N GLY A 55 -29.34 12.93 0.99
CA GLY A 55 -30.36 13.77 1.66
C GLY A 55 -31.77 13.35 1.31
#